data_AF-A0A0S8JU45-F1
#
_entry.id   AF-A0A0S8JU45-F1
#
_cell.length_a   1.000
_cell.length_b   1.000
_cell.length_c   1.000
_cell.angle_alpha   90.00
_cell.angle_beta   90.00
_cell.angle_gamma   90.00
#
_symmetry.space_group_name_H-M   'P 1'
#
loop_
_entity.id
_entity.type
_entity.pdbx_description
1 polymer ?
#
loop_
_entity_poly.entity_id
_entity_poly.type
_entity_poly.pdbx_seq_one_letter_code
_entity_poly.pdbx_strand_id
1 'polypeptide(L)'
;MVGKTIGKKIDEDEIPVFVERFGNKKEEIFVTASKLKKELGKDFDRVPTGALGVYTYVERMAQGLKQLMTGNRKFALKYITRDDIASLTKDAANISGIPYVMDVDKEEAEKILNG
;
A
#
# COMPACT_ATOMS: atom_id res chain seq x y z
N MET A 1 -10.11 1.08 14.74
CA MET A 1 -8.96 1.22 13.82
C MET A 1 -7.69 1.31 14.64
N VAL A 2 -6.65 0.52 14.31
CA VAL A 2 -5.44 0.34 15.13
C VAL A 2 -4.73 1.67 15.41
N GLY A 3 -4.58 2.56 14.43
CA GLY A 3 -3.91 3.86 14.62
C GLY A 3 -4.53 4.73 15.73
N LYS A 4 -5.87 4.75 15.82
CA LYS A 4 -6.58 5.47 16.91
C LYS A 4 -6.31 4.82 18.27
N THR A 5 -6.32 3.50 18.34
CA THR A 5 -6.07 2.74 19.58
C THR A 5 -4.65 2.96 20.09
N ILE A 6 -3.66 2.93 19.19
CA ILE A 6 -2.26 3.22 19.53
C ILE A 6 -2.11 4.68 19.98
N GLY A 7 -2.78 5.62 19.31
CA GLY A 7 -2.78 7.01 19.74
C GLY A 7 -3.28 7.22 21.17
N LYS A 8 -4.41 6.58 21.52
CA LYS A 8 -4.96 6.64 22.89
C LYS A 8 -3.96 6.07 23.91
N LYS A 9 -3.33 4.94 23.60
CA LYS A 9 -2.30 4.31 24.44
C LYS A 9 -1.03 5.15 24.60
N ILE A 10 -0.66 5.94 23.59
CA ILE A 10 0.44 6.92 23.71
C ILE A 10 0.05 8.02 24.69
N ASP A 11 -1.16 8.57 24.57
CA ASP A 11 -1.64 9.64 25.45
C ASP A 11 -1.84 9.14 26.91
N GLU A 12 -2.07 7.83 27.10
CA GLU A 12 -2.23 7.15 28.40
C GLU A 12 -0.92 6.60 28.98
N ASP A 13 0.21 6.70 28.26
CA ASP A 13 1.51 6.08 28.61
C ASP A 13 1.44 4.54 28.80
N GLU A 14 0.48 3.89 28.12
CA GLU A 14 0.24 2.44 28.15
C GLU A 14 0.52 1.78 26.78
N ILE A 15 1.63 2.17 26.17
CA ILE A 15 2.04 1.69 24.84
C ILE A 15 2.40 0.20 24.96
N PRO A 16 1.90 -0.67 24.07
CA PRO A 16 2.27 -2.08 24.13
C PRO A 16 3.75 -2.25 23.82
N VAL A 17 4.45 -3.13 24.54
CA VAL A 17 5.91 -3.37 24.40
C VAL A 17 6.37 -3.58 22.95
N PHE A 18 5.54 -4.25 22.13
CA PHE A 18 5.85 -4.49 20.71
C PHE A 18 5.83 -3.23 19.83
N VAL A 19 5.23 -2.14 20.29
CA VAL A 19 5.21 -0.81 19.68
C VAL A 19 6.24 0.10 20.34
N GLU A 20 6.37 0.03 21.66
CA GLU A 20 7.28 0.85 22.47
C GLU A 20 8.75 0.78 22.01
N ARG A 21 9.17 -0.39 21.49
CA ARG A 21 10.50 -0.56 20.87
C ARG A 21 10.79 0.40 19.69
N PHE A 22 9.77 1.00 19.10
CA PHE A 22 9.88 1.98 18.02
C PHE A 22 9.84 3.43 18.53
N GLY A 23 9.60 3.64 19.83
CA GLY A 23 9.50 4.94 20.49
C GLY A 23 8.20 5.11 21.27
N ASN A 24 8.08 6.26 21.91
CA ASN A 24 6.97 6.62 22.79
C ASN A 24 6.14 7.80 22.27
N LYS A 25 6.57 8.44 21.18
CA LYS A 25 5.87 9.58 20.56
C LYS A 25 5.23 9.20 19.23
N LYS A 26 4.23 10.00 18.84
CA LYS A 26 3.51 9.84 17.55
C LYS A 26 4.49 9.89 16.37
N GLU A 27 5.51 10.75 16.44
CA GLU A 27 6.53 10.94 15.41
C GLU A 27 7.52 9.79 15.27
N GLU A 28 7.70 9.00 16.33
CA GLU A 28 8.60 7.86 16.40
C GLU A 28 7.86 6.58 15.95
N ILE A 29 6.62 6.42 16.41
CA ILE A 29 5.80 5.23 16.14
C ILE A 29 5.23 5.22 14.71
N PHE A 30 4.78 6.37 14.20
CA PHE A 30 4.21 6.47 12.86
C PHE A 30 5.28 6.90 11.86
N VAL A 31 5.71 5.97 10.99
CA VAL A 31 6.78 6.19 9.99
C VAL A 31 6.64 7.48 9.16
N THR A 32 5.42 7.89 8.81
CA THR A 32 5.18 9.09 8.00
C THR A 32 5.06 10.38 8.81
N ALA A 33 4.92 10.29 10.13
CA ALA A 33 4.62 11.42 11.00
C ALA A 33 5.73 12.47 11.01
N SER A 34 7.01 12.06 11.00
CA SER A 34 8.14 13.00 10.92
C SER A 34 8.13 13.83 9.63
N LYS A 35 7.83 13.21 8.48
CA LYS A 35 7.68 13.91 7.19
C LYS A 35 6.47 14.84 7.23
N LEU A 36 5.33 14.35 7.71
CA LEU A 36 4.09 15.12 7.75
C LEU A 36 4.18 16.32 8.72
N LYS A 37 4.90 16.19 9.84
CA LYS A 37 5.17 17.29 10.76
C LYS A 37 5.97 18.41 10.12
N LYS A 38 6.94 18.06 9.26
CA LYS A 38 7.69 19.03 8.47
C LYS A 38 6.80 19.76 7.45
N GLU A 39 5.85 19.06 6.83
CA GLU A 39 4.93 19.62 5.83
C GLU A 39 3.84 20.50 6.46
N LEU A 40 3.26 20.07 7.59
CA LEU A 40 2.13 20.74 8.24
C LEU A 40 2.55 21.75 9.32
N GLY A 41 3.79 21.69 9.82
CA GLY A 41 4.26 22.56 10.89
C GLY A 41 3.37 22.46 12.13
N LYS A 42 2.79 23.59 12.56
CA LYS A 42 1.94 23.68 13.75
C LYS A 42 0.61 22.93 13.60
N ASP A 43 0.12 22.74 12.38
CA ASP A 43 -1.15 22.04 12.15
C ASP A 43 -1.03 20.51 12.36
N PHE A 44 0.18 19.98 12.46
CA PHE A 44 0.43 18.56 12.71
C PHE A 44 -0.27 18.05 13.97
N ASP A 45 -0.27 18.83 15.05
CA ASP A 45 -0.84 18.44 16.34
C ASP A 45 -2.38 18.28 16.27
N ARG A 46 -3.02 18.85 15.24
CA ARG A 46 -4.46 18.71 14.98
C ARG A 46 -4.80 17.41 14.25
N VAL A 47 -3.80 16.70 13.71
CA VAL A 47 -4.01 15.49 12.92
C VAL A 47 -4.29 14.30 13.86
N PRO A 48 -5.46 13.65 13.73
CA PRO A 48 -5.75 12.46 14.52
C PRO A 48 -4.78 11.32 14.18
N THR A 49 -4.35 10.55 15.19
CA THR A 49 -3.51 9.35 15.02
C THR A 49 -4.14 8.28 14.13
N GLY A 50 -5.47 8.21 14.08
CA GLY A 50 -6.20 7.40 13.10
C GLY A 50 -5.90 7.81 11.65
N ALA A 51 -5.86 9.13 11.38
CA ALA A 51 -5.53 9.66 10.06
C ALA A 51 -4.05 9.41 9.71
N LEU A 52 -3.13 9.57 10.66
CA LEU A 52 -1.71 9.19 10.48
C LEU A 52 -1.55 7.71 10.08
N GLY A 53 -2.35 6.83 10.70
CA GLY A 53 -2.38 5.41 10.36
C GLY A 53 -2.83 5.15 8.93
N VAL A 54 -3.93 5.78 8.50
CA VAL A 54 -4.43 5.65 7.11
C VAL A 54 -3.44 6.24 6.12
N TYR A 55 -2.88 7.41 6.40
CA TYR A 55 -1.89 8.06 5.54
C TYR A 55 -0.65 7.18 5.33
N THR A 56 -0.13 6.59 6.41
CA THR A 56 0.98 5.63 6.34
C THR A 56 0.64 4.40 5.49
N TYR A 57 -0.59 3.88 5.61
CA TYR A 57 -1.04 2.76 4.81
C TYR A 57 -1.13 3.10 3.32
N VAL A 58 -1.66 4.28 2.99
CA VAL A 58 -1.73 4.77 1.60
C VAL A 58 -0.33 4.97 1.02
N GLU A 59 0.63 5.51 1.79
CA GLU A 59 2.01 5.67 1.32
C GLU A 59 2.67 4.32 1.02
N ARG A 60 2.42 3.30 1.85
CA ARG A 60 2.86 1.92 1.58
C ARG A 60 2.22 1.36 0.31
N MET A 61 0.92 1.60 0.11
CA MET A 61 0.21 1.15 -1.10
C MET A 61 0.77 1.84 -2.35
N ALA A 62 0.98 3.16 -2.28
CA ALA A 62 1.60 3.93 -3.37
C ALA A 62 3.00 3.42 -3.70
N GLN A 63 3.79 3.05 -2.69
CA GLN A 63 5.10 2.44 -2.90
C GLN A 63 5.01 1.08 -3.61
N GLY A 64 4.12 0.19 -3.19
CA GLY A 64 3.90 -1.10 -3.84
C GLY A 64 3.42 -0.95 -5.29
N LEU A 65 2.52 0.00 -5.55
CA LEU A 65 2.07 0.31 -6.91
C LEU A 65 3.22 0.80 -7.79
N LYS A 66 4.07 1.70 -7.29
CA LYS A 66 5.27 2.15 -8.02
C LYS A 66 6.23 1.00 -8.33
N GLN A 67 6.37 0.03 -7.44
CA GLN A 67 7.19 -1.17 -7.70
C GLN A 67 6.59 -2.03 -8.82
N LEU A 68 5.28 -2.29 -8.79
CA LEU A 68 4.57 -3.00 -9.85
C LEU A 68 4.68 -2.27 -11.21
N MET A 69 4.45 -0.97 -11.19
CA MET A 69 4.60 -0.08 -12.35
C MET A 69 6.00 -0.14 -12.95
N THR A 70 7.04 -0.05 -12.10
CA THR A 70 8.44 -0.11 -12.52
C THR A 70 8.79 -1.47 -13.09
N GLY A 71 8.30 -2.56 -12.48
CA GLY A 71 8.47 -3.92 -12.99
C GLY A 71 7.90 -4.11 -14.40
N ASN A 72 6.77 -3.45 -14.70
CA ASN A 72 6.15 -3.42 -16.03
C ASN A 72 6.68 -2.31 -16.94
N ARG A 73 7.70 -1.53 -16.52
CA ARG A 73 8.26 -0.37 -17.24
C ARG A 73 7.23 0.71 -17.60
N LYS A 74 6.22 0.89 -16.74
CA LYS A 74 5.11 1.84 -16.92
C LYS A 74 5.19 2.96 -15.89
N PHE A 75 5.70 4.13 -16.27
CA PHE A 75 6.05 5.20 -15.32
C PHE A 75 4.92 6.21 -15.02
N ALA A 76 3.68 5.92 -15.43
CA ALA A 76 2.52 6.75 -15.10
C ALA A 76 1.26 5.89 -14.96
N LEU A 77 0.32 6.32 -14.11
CA LEU A 77 -0.91 5.57 -13.81
C LEU A 77 -1.74 5.27 -15.07
N LYS A 78 -1.74 6.16 -16.06
CA LYS A 78 -2.47 5.96 -17.32
C LYS A 78 -1.96 4.78 -18.17
N TYR A 79 -0.78 4.24 -17.87
CA TYR A 79 -0.20 3.13 -18.63
C TYR A 79 -0.46 1.77 -17.99
N ILE A 80 -0.75 1.70 -16.68
CA ILE A 80 -1.03 0.44 -16.01
C ILE A 80 -2.45 -0.04 -16.37
N THR A 81 -2.58 -1.32 -16.70
CA THR A 81 -3.85 -1.97 -17.03
C THR A 81 -4.00 -3.25 -16.22
N ARG A 82 -5.18 -3.88 -16.30
CA ARG A 82 -5.42 -5.16 -15.62
C ARG A 82 -4.67 -6.33 -16.27
N ASP A 83 -4.14 -6.12 -17.48
CA ASP A 83 -3.33 -7.11 -18.20
C ASP A 83 -1.89 -7.17 -17.65
N ASP A 84 -1.47 -6.22 -16.80
CA ASP A 84 -0.17 -6.23 -16.11
C ASP A 84 -0.10 -7.22 -14.92
N ILE A 85 -1.20 -7.93 -14.64
CA ILE A 85 -1.32 -8.90 -13.55
C ILE A 85 -1.98 -10.19 -14.04
N ALA A 86 -1.64 -11.29 -13.37
CA ALA A 86 -2.22 -12.60 -13.64
C ALA A 86 -2.66 -13.28 -12.32
N SER A 87 -3.69 -14.10 -12.40
CA SER A 87 -4.18 -14.91 -11.29
C SER A 87 -3.32 -16.17 -11.14
N LEU A 88 -2.85 -16.44 -9.92
CA LEU A 88 -2.09 -17.65 -9.61
C LEU A 88 -2.95 -18.90 -9.44
N THR A 89 -4.27 -18.74 -9.26
CA THR A 89 -5.21 -19.85 -9.12
C THR A 89 -6.40 -19.66 -10.05
N LYS A 90 -7.05 -20.76 -10.44
CA LYS A 90 -8.27 -20.73 -11.24
C LYS A 90 -9.43 -20.07 -10.50
N ASP A 91 -9.53 -20.27 -9.19
CA ASP A 91 -10.58 -19.62 -8.38
C ASP A 91 -10.42 -18.11 -8.36
N ALA A 92 -9.19 -17.61 -8.21
CA ALA A 92 -8.91 -16.19 -8.30
C ALA A 92 -9.23 -15.65 -9.70
N ALA A 93 -8.92 -16.40 -10.75
CA ALA A 93 -9.27 -16.02 -12.11
C ALA A 93 -10.79 -15.94 -12.31
N ASN A 94 -11.53 -16.95 -11.85
CA ASN A 94 -12.98 -17.03 -11.96
C ASN A 94 -13.68 -15.89 -11.21
N ILE A 95 -13.19 -15.51 -10.02
CA ILE A 95 -13.80 -14.45 -9.20
C ILE A 95 -13.42 -13.06 -9.70
N SER A 96 -12.16 -12.85 -10.04
CA SER A 96 -11.63 -11.51 -10.35
C SER A 96 -11.77 -11.13 -11.83
N GLY A 97 -11.93 -12.11 -12.72
CA GLY A 97 -11.83 -11.93 -14.17
C GLY A 97 -10.41 -11.62 -14.67
N ILE A 98 -9.37 -11.78 -13.82
CA ILE A 98 -7.96 -11.65 -14.24
C ILE A 98 -7.51 -13.02 -14.79
N PRO A 99 -6.88 -13.08 -15.97
CA PRO A 99 -6.45 -14.34 -16.58
C PRO A 99 -5.65 -15.23 -15.65
N TYR A 100 -5.87 -16.54 -15.72
CA TYR A 100 -5.02 -17.50 -15.02
C TYR A 100 -3.62 -17.49 -15.63
N VAL A 101 -2.57 -17.64 -14.82
CA VAL A 101 -1.17 -17.49 -15.24
C VAL A 101 -0.78 -18.36 -16.46
N MET A 102 -1.41 -19.52 -16.63
CA MET A 102 -1.15 -20.42 -17.77
C MET A 102 -1.88 -20.01 -19.07
N ASP A 103 -2.83 -19.09 -18.97
CA ASP A 103 -3.65 -18.60 -20.08
C ASP A 103 -3.24 -17.19 -20.52
N VAL A 104 -2.26 -16.57 -19.84
CA VAL A 104 -1.71 -15.25 -20.19
C VAL A 104 -1.12 -15.31 -21.60
N ASP A 105 -1.43 -14.31 -22.42
CA ASP A 105 -0.98 -14.15 -23.81
C ASP A 105 -1.31 -15.30 -24.76
N LYS A 106 -2.19 -16.24 -24.36
CA LYS A 106 -2.56 -17.40 -25.17
C LYS A 106 -3.10 -17.00 -26.54
N GLU A 107 -3.99 -16.01 -26.59
CA GLU A 107 -4.55 -15.50 -27.85
C GLU A 107 -3.47 -14.91 -28.76
N GLU A 108 -2.49 -14.23 -28.20
CA GLU A 108 -1.41 -13.62 -28.98
C GLU A 108 -0.44 -14.70 -29.51
N ALA A 109 -0.12 -15.70 -28.69
CA ALA A 109 0.65 -16.85 -29.12
C ALA A 109 -0.05 -17.62 -30.25
N GLU A 110 -1.37 -17.82 -30.16
CA GLU A 110 -2.15 -18.50 -31.20
C GLU A 110 -2.17 -17.73 -32.53
N LYS A 111 -2.26 -16.39 -32.51
CA LYS A 111 -2.13 -15.58 -33.74
C LYS A 111 -0.77 -15.75 -34.39
N ILE A 112 0.30 -15.68 -33.60
CA ILE A 112 1.67 -15.84 -34.12
C ILE A 112 1.87 -17.21 -34.76
N LEU A 113 1.30 -18.27 -34.16
CA LEU A 113 1.43 -19.63 -34.66
C LEU A 113 0.60 -19.92 -35.93
N ASN A 114 -0.56 -19.27 -36.07
CA ASN A 114 -1.50 -19.55 -37.15
C ASN A 114 -1.41 -18.58 -38.35
N GLY A 115 -0.64 -17.50 -38.24
CA GLY A 115 -0.44 -16.50 -39.30
C GLY A 115 -1.59 -15.50 -39.41
#